data_AF-A0A1N7L832-F1
#
_entry.id   AF-A0A1N7L832-F1
#
_cell.length_a   1.000
_cell.length_b   1.000
_cell.length_c   1.000
_cell.angle_alpha   90.00
_cell.angle_beta   90.00
_cell.angle_gamma   90.00
#
_symmetry.space_group_name_H-M   'P 1'
#
loop_
_entity.id
_entity.type
_entity.pdbx_description
1 polymer ?
#
loop_
_entity_poly.entity_id
_entity_poly.type
_entity_poly.pdbx_seq_one_letter_code
_entity_poly.pdbx_strand_id
1 'polypeptide(L)'
;MRIKLINKLCQGLLLIASSLFVINVCVLLYGVVARYMIGHSPIWMDELSRYLIIGTVLLVLAPAWLQNKHMRVEFIENFLPHQLVILIRVYTWLLMTFLSGYVAWISWQYAFSVSRFMTMGLDISKTVPLMALPVGFACLSLVAFLKGPQLNRYSSNSTKG
;
A
#
# COMPACT_ATOMS: atom_id res chain seq x y z
N MET A 1 -16.04 17.64 2.12
CA MET A 1 -15.61 16.92 3.35
C MET A 1 -14.80 15.66 3.06
N ARG A 2 -15.25 14.76 2.16
CA ARG A 2 -14.57 13.47 1.82
C ARG A 2 -13.09 13.58 1.39
N ILE A 3 -12.75 14.56 0.54
CA ILE A 3 -11.37 14.75 0.04
C ILE A 3 -10.38 15.12 1.17
N LYS A 4 -10.80 15.97 2.12
CA LYS A 4 -9.97 16.33 3.27
C LYS A 4 -9.72 15.12 4.19
N LEU A 5 -10.71 14.24 4.36
CA LEU A 5 -10.59 13.01 5.14
C LEU A 5 -9.60 12.03 4.50
N ILE A 6 -9.71 11.81 3.18
CA ILE A 6 -8.80 10.93 2.43
C ILE A 6 -7.36 11.44 2.51
N ASN A 7 -7.15 12.76 2.37
CA ASN A 7 -5.81 13.35 2.48
C ASN A 7 -5.23 13.20 3.89
N LYS A 8 -6.04 13.40 4.95
CA LYS A 8 -5.59 13.16 6.33
C LYS A 8 -5.22 11.69 6.58
N LEU A 9 -6.02 10.75 6.08
CA LEU A 9 -5.70 9.32 6.18
C LEU A 9 -4.41 8.97 5.44
N CYS A 10 -4.25 9.46 4.21
CA CYS A 10 -3.03 9.27 3.42
C CYS A 10 -1.79 9.86 4.11
N GLN A 11 -1.90 11.04 4.71
CA GLN A 11 -0.83 11.65 5.49
C GLN A 11 -0.47 10.81 6.73
N GLY A 12 -1.47 10.32 7.46
CA GLY A 12 -1.24 9.42 8.61
C GLY A 12 -0.50 8.15 8.20
N LEU A 13 -0.94 7.50 7.11
CA LEU A 13 -0.28 6.30 6.58
C LEU A 13 1.17 6.57 6.14
N LEU A 14 1.40 7.71 5.46
CA LEU A 14 2.75 8.11 5.04
C LEU A 14 3.68 8.41 6.21
N LEU A 15 3.17 9.04 7.27
CA LEU A 15 3.96 9.29 8.49
C LEU A 15 4.37 7.98 9.17
N ILE A 16 3.44 7.04 9.30
CA ILE A 16 3.72 5.72 9.88
C ILE A 16 4.73 4.98 9.00
N ALA A 17 4.53 4.95 7.68
CA ALA A 17 5.44 4.30 6.75
C ALA A 17 6.85 4.92 6.78
N SER A 18 6.96 6.25 6.79
CA SER A 18 8.25 6.93 6.89
C SER A 18 8.97 6.62 8.19
N SER A 19 8.24 6.54 9.31
CA SER A 19 8.82 6.15 10.60
C SER A 19 9.35 4.71 10.57
N LEU A 20 8.56 3.77 10.06
CA LEU A 20 8.99 2.37 9.88
C LEU A 20 10.21 2.25 8.95
N PHE A 21 10.27 3.05 7.90
CA PHE A 21 11.41 3.07 6.99
C PHE A 21 12.69 3.57 7.68
N VAL A 22 12.59 4.64 8.47
CA VAL A 22 13.75 5.14 9.24
C VAL A 22 14.23 4.08 10.24
N ILE A 23 13.31 3.41 10.93
CA ILE A 23 13.65 2.30 11.84
C ILE A 23 14.35 1.18 11.07
N ASN A 24 13.86 0.82 9.87
CA ASN A 24 14.48 -0.19 9.03
C ASN A 24 15.93 0.15 8.68
N VAL A 25 16.18 1.40 8.27
CA VAL A 25 17.53 1.88 7.97
C VAL A 25 18.43 1.82 9.22
N CYS A 26 17.94 2.22 10.39
CA CYS A 26 18.70 2.11 11.64
C CYS A 26 19.06 0.66 11.98
N VAL A 27 18.13 -0.28 11.79
CA VAL A 27 18.34 -1.73 12.00
C VAL A 27 19.41 -2.26 11.05
N LEU A 28 19.35 -1.88 9.77
CA LEU A 28 20.36 -2.24 8.77
C LEU A 28 21.74 -1.67 9.12
N LEU A 29 21.80 -0.39 9.51
CA LEU A 29 23.05 0.24 9.92
C LEU A 29 23.65 -0.45 11.15
N TYR A 30 22.84 -0.81 12.13
CA TYR A 30 23.30 -1.61 13.26
C TYR A 30 23.85 -2.97 12.79
N GLY A 31 23.15 -3.68 11.91
CA GLY A 31 23.61 -4.97 11.39
C GLY A 31 24.97 -4.85 10.67
N VAL A 32 25.16 -3.79 9.90
CA VAL A 32 26.42 -3.45 9.24
C VAL A 32 27.52 -3.18 10.27
N VAL A 33 27.27 -2.30 11.25
CA VAL A 33 28.25 -1.98 12.32
C VAL A 33 28.60 -3.23 13.12
N ALA A 34 27.62 -4.05 13.50
CA ALA A 34 27.85 -5.30 14.21
C ALA A 34 28.71 -6.27 13.38
N ARG A 35 28.45 -6.38 12.07
CA ARG A 35 29.25 -7.23 11.18
C ARG A 35 30.71 -6.78 11.10
N TYR A 36 30.96 -5.47 11.02
CA TYR A 36 32.32 -4.93 10.88
C TYR A 36 33.07 -4.81 12.21
N MET A 37 32.39 -4.55 13.33
CA MET A 37 33.03 -4.38 14.65
C MET A 37 33.07 -5.66 15.48
N ILE A 38 32.07 -6.54 15.36
CA ILE A 38 31.89 -7.75 16.19
C ILE A 38 32.22 -9.02 15.38
N GLY A 39 32.36 -8.93 14.05
CA GLY A 39 32.74 -10.05 13.18
C GLY A 39 31.62 -11.06 12.89
N HIS A 40 30.49 -10.98 13.61
CA HIS A 40 29.29 -11.77 13.38
C HIS A 40 28.07 -10.86 13.20
N SER A 41 27.33 -11.05 12.10
CA SER A 41 26.04 -10.39 11.89
C SER A 41 24.93 -11.22 12.52
N PRO A 42 24.10 -10.64 13.41
CA PRO A 42 22.96 -11.36 13.95
C PRO A 42 21.94 -11.67 12.83
N ILE A 43 21.64 -12.95 12.60
CA ILE A 43 20.69 -13.43 11.57
C ILE A 43 19.30 -12.78 11.71
N TRP A 44 18.95 -12.39 12.93
CA TRP A 44 17.69 -11.74 13.24
C TRP A 44 17.52 -10.37 12.56
N MET A 45 18.62 -9.68 12.23
CA MET A 45 18.58 -8.37 11.57
C MET A 45 18.06 -8.44 10.14
N ASP A 46 18.46 -9.47 9.38
CA ASP A 46 18.03 -9.63 7.99
C ASP A 46 16.53 -9.96 7.92
N GLU A 47 16.04 -10.78 8.85
CA GLU A 47 14.60 -11.09 8.97
C GLU A 47 13.79 -9.85 9.37
N LEU A 48 14.22 -9.15 10.42
CA LEU A 48 13.53 -7.95 10.90
C LEU A 48 13.48 -6.87 9.82
N SER A 49 14.60 -6.61 9.13
CA SER A 49 14.63 -5.62 8.05
C SER A 49 13.65 -5.97 6.92
N ARG A 50 13.62 -7.24 6.49
CA ARG A 50 12.66 -7.70 5.48
C ARG A 50 11.21 -7.47 5.92
N TYR A 51 10.91 -7.56 7.21
CA TYR A 51 9.56 -7.35 7.73
C TYR A 51 9.16 -5.87 7.76
N LEU A 52 10.05 -4.99 8.20
CA LEU A 52 9.77 -3.55 8.21
C LEU A 52 9.60 -2.99 6.79
N ILE A 53 10.38 -3.47 5.81
CA ILE A 53 10.27 -2.98 4.44
C ILE A 53 8.93 -3.42 3.80
N ILE A 54 8.49 -4.66 4.06
CA ILE A 54 7.17 -5.15 3.61
C ILE A 54 6.05 -4.29 4.21
N GLY A 55 6.08 -4.04 5.52
CA GLY A 55 5.08 -3.20 6.18
C GLY A 55 5.05 -1.77 5.63
N THR A 56 6.23 -1.19 5.39
CA THR A 56 6.37 0.15 4.80
C THR A 56 5.73 0.22 3.42
N VAL A 57 6.09 -0.70 2.51
CA VAL A 57 5.58 -0.72 1.13
C VAL A 57 4.07 -0.88 1.10
N LEU A 58 3.53 -1.75 1.96
CA LEU A 58 2.09 -1.99 2.04
C LEU A 58 1.31 -0.77 2.56
N LEU A 59 1.87 -0.03 3.52
CA LEU A 59 1.27 1.22 4.00
C LEU A 59 1.33 2.33 2.94
N VAL A 60 2.39 2.38 2.13
CA VAL A 60 2.55 3.37 1.04
C VAL A 60 1.64 3.06 -0.15
N LEU A 61 1.22 1.80 -0.34
CA LEU A 61 0.42 1.35 -1.47
C LEU A 61 -0.88 2.17 -1.64
N ALA A 62 -1.59 2.43 -0.54
CA ALA A 62 -2.85 3.18 -0.55
C ALA A 62 -2.70 4.66 -0.97
N PRO A 63 -1.82 5.47 -0.33
CA PRO A 63 -1.59 6.85 -0.76
C PRO A 63 -0.94 6.95 -2.15
N ALA A 64 -0.05 6.02 -2.53
CA ALA A 64 0.58 6.00 -3.84
C ALA A 64 -0.45 5.79 -4.97
N TRP A 65 -1.42 4.91 -4.76
CA TRP A 65 -2.51 4.69 -5.72
C TRP A 65 -3.40 5.93 -5.86
N LEU A 66 -3.53 6.73 -4.81
CA LEU A 66 -4.30 7.96 -4.85
C LEU A 66 -3.66 9.02 -5.74
N GLN A 67 -2.32 9.11 -5.73
CA GLN A 67 -1.51 10.09 -6.45
C GLN A 67 -1.31 9.71 -7.93
N ASN A 68 -1.05 8.44 -8.24
CA ASN A 68 -0.75 7.97 -9.61
C ASN A 68 -1.94 7.97 -10.60
N LYS A 69 -3.16 8.28 -10.13
CA LYS A 69 -4.36 8.25 -10.99
C LYS A 69 -4.46 9.39 -12.00
N HIS A 70 -3.74 10.49 -11.81
CA HIS A 70 -3.85 11.65 -12.69
C HIS A 70 -3.18 11.39 -14.05
N MET A 71 -2.02 10.74 -14.07
CA MET A 71 -1.19 10.66 -15.26
C MET A 71 -1.66 9.63 -16.31
N ARG A 72 -2.23 8.50 -15.88
CA ARG A 72 -2.53 7.36 -16.77
C ARG A 72 -3.89 7.45 -17.46
N VAL A 73 -4.79 8.22 -16.88
CA VAL A 73 -6.18 8.32 -17.33
C VAL A 73 -6.32 9.46 -18.36
N GLU A 74 -5.58 10.56 -18.20
CA GLU A 74 -5.65 11.73 -19.08
C GLU A 74 -5.22 11.43 -20.53
N PHE A 75 -4.23 10.57 -20.76
CA PHE A 75 -3.78 10.22 -22.13
C PHE A 75 -4.80 9.43 -22.95
N ILE A 76 -5.51 8.49 -22.31
CA ILE A 76 -6.51 7.64 -22.98
C ILE A 76 -7.83 8.40 -23.15
N GLU A 77 -8.15 9.30 -22.22
CA GLU A 77 -9.38 10.10 -22.26
C GLU A 77 -9.40 11.14 -23.39
N ASN A 78 -8.24 11.59 -23.88
CA ASN A 78 -8.16 12.53 -25.00
C ASN A 78 -8.55 11.93 -26.36
N PHE A 79 -8.58 10.60 -26.48
CA PHE A 79 -8.89 9.90 -27.75
C PHE A 79 -10.29 9.24 -27.77
N LEU A 80 -11.01 9.19 -26.64
CA LEU A 80 -12.25 8.41 -26.51
C LEU A 80 -13.50 9.29 -26.26
N PRO A 81 -14.69 8.86 -26.74
CA PRO A 81 -15.95 9.55 -26.48
C PRO A 81 -16.35 9.48 -25.00
N HIS A 82 -17.02 10.54 -24.53
CA HIS A 82 -17.33 10.82 -23.12
C HIS A 82 -17.97 9.65 -22.34
N GLN A 83 -18.84 8.87 -22.99
CA GLN A 83 -19.53 7.73 -22.35
C GLN A 83 -18.59 6.55 -22.06
N LEU A 84 -17.62 6.27 -22.95
CA LEU A 84 -16.63 5.21 -22.74
C LEU A 84 -15.64 5.58 -21.64
N VAL A 85 -15.28 6.86 -21.53
CA VAL A 85 -14.42 7.38 -20.45
C VAL A 85 -15.05 7.13 -19.08
N ILE A 86 -16.35 7.42 -18.94
CA ILE A 86 -17.10 7.14 -17.71
C ILE A 86 -17.12 5.64 -17.41
N LEU A 87 -17.39 4.80 -18.40
CA LEU A 87 -17.45 3.35 -18.24
C LEU A 87 -16.10 2.77 -17.79
N ILE A 88 -14.99 3.16 -18.43
CA ILE A 88 -13.63 2.73 -18.07
C ILE A 88 -13.28 3.16 -16.64
N ARG A 89 -13.67 4.38 -16.24
CA ARG A 89 -13.40 4.91 -14.91
C ARG A 89 -14.19 4.17 -13.82
N VAL A 90 -15.44 3.81 -14.09
CA VAL A 90 -16.26 2.99 -13.18
C VAL A 90 -15.71 1.56 -13.13
N TYR A 91 -15.37 0.97 -14.28
CA TYR A 91 -14.82 -0.38 -14.36
C TYR A 91 -13.50 -0.52 -13.58
N THR A 92 -12.54 0.39 -13.80
CA THR A 92 -11.26 0.39 -13.08
C THR A 92 -11.42 0.64 -11.57
N TRP A 93 -12.41 1.45 -11.16
CA TRP A 93 -12.72 1.65 -9.75
C TRP A 93 -13.30 0.39 -9.10
N LEU A 94 -14.23 -0.28 -9.78
CA LEU A 94 -14.85 -1.53 -9.33
C LEU A 94 -13.79 -2.63 -9.24
N LEU A 95 -12.97 -2.80 -10.29
CA LEU A 95 -11.87 -3.77 -10.32
C LEU A 95 -10.90 -3.56 -9.16
N MET A 96 -10.47 -2.32 -8.89
CA MET A 96 -9.52 -2.10 -7.81
C MET A 96 -10.15 -2.36 -6.43
N THR A 97 -11.38 -1.92 -6.21
CA THR A 97 -12.06 -2.11 -4.92
C THR A 97 -12.29 -3.61 -4.66
N PHE A 98 -12.73 -4.34 -5.69
CA PHE A 98 -12.96 -5.77 -5.61
C PHE A 98 -11.65 -6.56 -5.46
N LEU A 99 -10.65 -6.29 -6.30
CA LEU A 99 -9.36 -6.99 -6.26
C LEU A 99 -8.65 -6.74 -4.93
N SER A 100 -8.61 -5.49 -4.45
CA SER A 100 -7.98 -5.18 -3.16
C SER A 100 -8.70 -5.81 -1.97
N GLY A 101 -10.03 -5.85 -1.98
CA GLY A 101 -10.82 -6.56 -0.98
C GLY A 101 -10.57 -8.07 -1.00
N TYR A 102 -10.52 -8.66 -2.20
CA TYR A 102 -10.23 -10.08 -2.39
C TYR A 102 -8.82 -10.46 -1.93
N VAL A 103 -7.82 -9.64 -2.26
CA VAL A 103 -6.44 -9.84 -1.81
C VAL A 103 -6.33 -9.66 -0.29
N ALA A 104 -7.06 -8.72 0.31
CA ALA A 104 -7.11 -8.59 1.77
C ALA A 104 -7.68 -9.85 2.43
N TRP A 105 -8.74 -10.44 1.87
CA TRP A 105 -9.34 -11.68 2.35
C TRP A 105 -8.39 -12.88 2.24
N ILE A 106 -7.76 -13.07 1.07
CA ILE A 106 -6.75 -14.12 0.87
C ILE A 106 -5.58 -13.92 1.84
N SER A 107 -5.08 -12.68 1.98
CA SER A 107 -3.98 -12.37 2.89
C SER A 107 -4.32 -12.72 4.34
N TRP A 108 -5.57 -12.50 4.75
CA TRP A 108 -6.06 -12.89 6.08
C TRP A 108 -6.04 -14.41 6.28
N GLN A 109 -6.57 -15.18 5.31
CA GLN A 109 -6.53 -16.64 5.37
C GLN A 109 -5.10 -17.19 5.32
N TYR A 110 -4.23 -16.57 4.53
CA TYR A 110 -2.83 -16.95 4.40
C TYR A 110 -2.05 -16.66 5.70
N ALA A 111 -2.31 -15.53 6.36
CA ALA A 111 -1.75 -15.21 7.68
C ALA A 111 -2.12 -16.26 8.73
N PHE A 112 -3.37 -16.72 8.72
CA PHE A 112 -3.83 -17.78 9.63
C PHE A 112 -3.21 -19.14 9.32
N SER A 113 -3.01 -19.47 8.04
CA SER A 113 -2.43 -20.76 7.63
C SER A 113 -0.92 -20.82 7.88
N VAL A 114 -0.21 -19.70 7.73
CA VAL A 114 1.25 -19.60 7.94
C VAL A 114 1.64 -19.39 9.41
N SER A 115 0.70 -19.08 10.30
CA SER A 115 0.98 -18.94 11.74
C SER A 115 1.61 -20.20 12.37
N ARG A 116 1.42 -21.38 11.73
CA ARG A 116 2.01 -22.65 12.15
C ARG A 116 3.47 -22.89 11.71
N PHE A 117 4.07 -22.04 10.87
CA PHE A 117 5.46 -22.19 10.44
C PHE A 117 6.39 -21.18 11.12
N MET A 118 6.91 -21.53 12.30
CA MET A 118 7.97 -20.79 13.01
C MET A 118 9.21 -20.57 12.11
N THR A 119 9.89 -19.43 12.25
CA THR A 119 11.22 -19.17 11.64
C THR A 119 12.29 -19.48 12.67
N MET A 120 13.37 -20.14 12.24
CA MET A 120 14.46 -20.61 13.13
C MET A 120 15.35 -19.47 13.69
N GLY A 121 15.20 -18.22 13.22
CA GLY A 121 16.13 -17.11 13.53
C GLY A 121 15.72 -16.17 14.68
N LEU A 122 14.47 -15.71 14.74
CA LEU A 122 14.01 -14.70 15.71
C LEU A 122 13.27 -15.24 16.94
N ASP A 123 12.83 -16.51 16.90
CA ASP A 123 11.81 -17.06 17.81
C ASP A 123 10.52 -16.21 17.89
N ILE A 124 10.33 -15.29 16.95
CA ILE A 124 9.15 -14.45 16.79
C ILE A 124 8.38 -14.96 15.58
N SER A 125 7.10 -15.24 15.80
CA SER A 125 6.22 -15.82 14.81
C SER A 125 6.16 -14.98 13.52
N LYS A 126 6.30 -15.62 12.35
CA LYS A 126 6.09 -15.05 11.00
C LYS A 126 4.72 -14.39 10.81
N THR A 127 3.85 -14.52 11.80
CA THR A 127 2.51 -13.93 11.86
C THR A 127 2.54 -12.39 11.83
N VAL A 128 3.53 -11.73 12.45
CA VAL A 128 3.56 -10.25 12.54
C VAL A 128 3.71 -9.57 11.16
N PRO A 129 4.68 -9.97 10.30
CA PRO A 129 4.79 -9.44 8.94
C PRO A 129 3.62 -9.86 8.05
N LEU A 130 3.10 -11.07 8.25
CA LEU A 130 1.98 -11.58 7.47
C LEU A 130 0.67 -10.89 7.78
N MET A 131 0.53 -10.29 8.97
CA MET A 131 -0.59 -9.41 9.30
C MET A 131 -0.45 -8.00 8.71
N ALA A 132 0.76 -7.54 8.35
CA ALA A 132 0.92 -6.27 7.65
C ALA A 132 0.27 -6.29 6.24
N LEU A 133 0.25 -7.47 5.58
CA LEU A 133 -0.41 -7.71 4.28
C LEU A 133 -1.92 -7.41 4.31
N PRO A 134 -2.75 -8.11 5.11
CA PRO A 134 -4.18 -7.84 5.17
C PRO A 134 -4.45 -6.42 5.66
N VAL A 135 -3.64 -5.85 6.56
CA VAL A 135 -3.80 -4.46 7.01
C VAL A 135 -3.58 -3.46 5.87
N GLY A 136 -2.50 -3.61 5.09
CA GLY A 136 -2.21 -2.73 3.95
C GLY A 136 -3.28 -2.81 2.86
N PHE A 137 -3.70 -4.02 2.49
CA PHE A 137 -4.75 -4.22 1.49
C PHE A 137 -6.13 -3.79 1.98
N ALA A 138 -6.47 -4.01 3.25
CA ALA A 138 -7.71 -3.52 3.84
C ALA A 138 -7.74 -1.98 3.83
N CYS A 139 -6.62 -1.33 4.19
CA CYS A 139 -6.52 0.12 4.15
C CYS A 139 -6.65 0.65 2.73
N LEU A 140 -6.03 0.00 1.74
CA LEU A 140 -6.17 0.35 0.32
C LEU A 140 -7.62 0.18 -0.16
N SER A 141 -8.30 -0.91 0.21
CA SER A 141 -9.70 -1.16 -0.13
C SER A 141 -10.61 -0.08 0.47
N LEU A 142 -10.39 0.29 1.74
CA LEU A 142 -11.15 1.32 2.43
C LEU A 142 -10.95 2.71 1.77
N VAL A 143 -9.71 3.05 1.42
CA VAL A 143 -9.39 4.28 0.70
C VAL A 143 -9.98 4.30 -0.71
N ALA A 144 -9.96 3.17 -1.42
CA ALA A 144 -10.57 3.03 -2.75
C ALA A 144 -12.09 3.20 -2.70
N PHE A 145 -12.74 2.60 -1.71
CA PHE A 145 -14.19 2.71 -1.47
C PHE A 145 -14.60 4.15 -1.13
N LEU A 146 -13.88 4.82 -0.22
CA LEU A 146 -14.17 6.19 0.19
C LEU A 146 -14.00 7.24 -0.92
N LYS A 147 -13.10 6.99 -1.89
CA LYS A 147 -12.84 7.92 -2.99
C LYS A 147 -14.02 8.01 -3.97
N GLY A 148 -14.77 6.92 -4.16
CA GLY A 148 -15.88 6.82 -5.11
C GLY A 148 -15.47 6.99 -6.59
N PRO A 149 -16.39 6.75 -7.53
CA PRO A 149 -16.15 6.98 -8.96
C PRO A 149 -16.04 8.49 -9.22
N GLN A 150 -14.86 8.94 -9.66
CA GLN A 150 -14.60 10.36 -9.94
C GLN A 150 -15.28 10.78 -11.25
N LEU A 151 -16.60 10.98 -11.25
CA LEU A 151 -17.34 11.40 -12.44
C LEU A 151 -17.19 12.90 -12.76
N ASN A 152 -16.70 13.69 -11.81
CA ASN A 152 -16.95 15.14 -11.77
C ASN A 152 -15.90 16.04 -12.47
N ARG A 153 -14.98 15.50 -13.28
CA ARG A 153 -13.84 16.29 -13.83
C ARG A 153 -13.99 16.74 -15.28
N TYR A 154 -15.05 16.34 -15.98
CA TYR A 154 -15.20 16.63 -17.41
C TYR A 154 -16.00 17.91 -17.72
N SER A 155 -16.77 18.45 -16.77
CA SER A 155 -17.62 19.63 -17.00
C SER A 155 -16.84 20.95 -17.21
N SER A 156 -15.54 21.00 -16.95
CA SER A 156 -14.76 22.26 -16.98
C SER A 156 -14.06 22.54 -18.31
N ASN A 157 -13.93 21.56 -19.21
CA ASN A 157 -13.20 21.74 -20.48
C ASN A 157 -14.12 21.94 -21.70
N SER A 158 -15.43 21.76 -21.57
CA SER A 158 -16.37 21.92 -22.69
C SER A 158 -16.87 23.36 -22.92
N THR A 159 -16.51 24.32 -22.06
CA THR A 159 -16.89 25.74 -22.18
C THR A 159 -15.77 26.62 -22.75
N LYS A 160 -14.69 26.02 -23.24
CA LYS A 160 -13.55 26.73 -23.87
C LYS A 160 -13.32 26.34 -25.34
N GLY A 161 -14.26 25.63 -25.96
CA GLY A 161 -14.24 25.26 -27.37
C GLY A 161 -15.24 26.07 -28.16
#